data_AF-A0A7D5TB60-F1
#
_entry.id   AF-A0A7D5TB60-F1
#
_cell.length_a   1.000
_cell.length_b   1.000
_cell.length_c   1.000
_cell.angle_alpha   90.00
_cell.angle_beta   90.00
_cell.angle_gamma   90.00
#
_symmetry.space_group_name_H-M   'P 1'
#
loop_
_entity.id
_entity.type
_entity.pdbx_description
1 polymer ?
#
loop_
_entity_poly.entity_id
_entity_poly.type
_entity_poly.pdbx_seq_one_letter_code
_entity_poly.pdbx_strand_id
1 'polypeptide(L)'
;MSRATAADTGTPPVTEHAADRWDARTDPASVAPETAWRHAQRVRAAERPTGTDEVRFHAPSGALLLRCGTSIVTVLDATDDDPRRDVQQAVAPLLERDRA
;
A
#
# COMPACT_ATOMS: atom_id res chain seq x y z
N MET A 1 -24.05 -21.72 16.39
CA MET A 1 -23.55 -21.90 15.01
C MET A 1 -22.47 -20.85 14.79
N SER A 2 -21.23 -21.32 14.76
CA SER A 2 -19.99 -20.54 14.86
C SER A 2 -19.75 -19.64 13.65
N ARG A 3 -19.39 -18.37 13.87
CA ARG A 3 -18.72 -17.56 12.86
C ARG A 3 -17.27 -17.42 13.27
N ALA A 4 -16.38 -18.05 12.50
CA ALA A 4 -14.94 -17.99 12.70
C ALA A 4 -14.49 -16.53 12.80
N THR A 5 -13.90 -16.16 13.94
CA THR A 5 -13.03 -15.00 14.07
C THR A 5 -11.80 -15.28 13.23
N ALA A 6 -11.85 -14.89 11.95
CA ALA A 6 -10.65 -14.76 11.13
C ALA A 6 -9.69 -13.87 11.90
N ALA A 7 -8.52 -14.42 12.22
CA ALA A 7 -7.48 -13.72 12.95
C ALA A 7 -7.24 -12.35 12.29
N ASP A 8 -7.38 -11.29 13.08
CA ASP A 8 -6.88 -9.96 12.75
C ASP A 8 -5.36 -10.03 12.72
N THR A 9 -4.80 -10.62 11.66
CA THR A 9 -3.43 -10.34 11.25
C THR A 9 -3.44 -8.91 10.76
N GLY A 10 -3.17 -7.94 11.64
CA GLY A 10 -3.27 -6.49 11.43
C GLY A 10 -2.38 -5.90 10.32
N THR A 11 -2.01 -6.69 9.31
CA THR A 11 -1.24 -6.30 8.13
C THR A 11 -1.92 -6.85 6.90
N PRO A 12 -2.29 -5.98 5.94
CA PRO A 12 -2.96 -6.39 4.72
C PRO A 12 -1.99 -7.21 3.84
N PRO A 13 -2.47 -8.21 3.09
CA PRO A 13 -1.69 -8.86 2.03
C PRO A 13 -1.18 -7.85 1.01
N VAL A 14 -0.02 -8.15 0.42
CA VAL A 14 0.64 -7.33 -0.60
C VAL A 14 0.33 -7.91 -1.99
N THR A 15 -0.11 -7.08 -2.93
CA THR A 15 -0.28 -7.52 -4.31
C THR A 15 1.07 -7.72 -4.98
N GLU A 16 1.13 -8.56 -6.02
CA GLU A 16 2.34 -8.74 -6.85
C GLU A 16 2.89 -7.39 -7.33
N HIS A 17 2.01 -6.53 -7.83
CA HIS A 17 2.38 -5.17 -8.22
C HIS A 17 3.03 -4.37 -7.08
N ALA A 18 2.48 -4.44 -5.87
CA ALA A 18 3.04 -3.73 -4.73
C ALA A 18 4.41 -4.31 -4.30
N ALA A 19 4.60 -5.62 -4.42
CA ALA A 19 5.89 -6.27 -4.17
C ALA A 19 6.95 -5.83 -5.21
N ASP A 20 6.61 -5.85 -6.50
CA ASP A 20 7.51 -5.38 -7.57
C ASP A 20 7.88 -3.90 -7.37
N ARG A 21 6.88 -3.07 -7.01
CA ARG A 21 7.09 -1.64 -6.73
C ARG A 21 7.93 -1.40 -5.48
N TRP A 22 7.88 -2.30 -4.50
CA TRP A 22 8.71 -2.25 -3.29
C TRP A 22 10.16 -2.59 -3.62
N ASP A 23 10.39 -3.71 -4.32
CA ASP A 23 11.72 -4.17 -4.69
C ASP A 23 12.42 -3.17 -5.63
N ALA A 24 11.68 -2.51 -6.52
CA ALA A 24 12.23 -1.49 -7.40
C ALA A 24 12.63 -0.18 -6.68
N ARG A 25 12.10 0.08 -5.48
CA ARG A 25 12.23 1.39 -4.80
C ARG A 25 12.94 1.32 -3.46
N THR A 26 13.22 0.13 -2.96
CA THR A 26 13.87 -0.04 -1.67
C THR A 26 15.16 -0.84 -1.84
N ASP A 27 16.06 -0.69 -0.88
CA ASP A 27 17.30 -1.48 -0.86
C ASP A 27 16.96 -2.98 -0.75
N PRO A 28 17.67 -3.90 -1.43
CA PRO A 28 17.45 -5.34 -1.29
C PRO A 28 17.58 -5.88 0.14
N ALA A 29 18.30 -5.18 1.03
CA ALA A 29 18.38 -5.50 2.45
C ALA A 29 17.25 -4.87 3.29
N SER A 30 16.33 -4.13 2.66
CA SER A 30 15.15 -3.57 3.30
C SER A 30 14.21 -4.68 3.80
N VAL A 31 13.34 -4.32 4.73
CA VAL A 31 12.32 -5.23 5.24
C VAL A 31 11.26 -5.52 4.18
N ALA A 32 10.48 -6.58 4.37
CA ALA A 32 9.33 -6.86 3.52
C ALA A 32 8.26 -5.75 3.63
N PRO A 33 7.46 -5.50 2.58
CA PRO A 33 6.42 -4.46 2.56
C PRO A 33 5.37 -4.62 3.68
N GLU A 34 5.03 -5.85 4.08
CA GLU A 34 4.17 -6.14 5.22
C GLU A 34 4.77 -5.63 6.53
N THR A 35 6.07 -5.85 6.70
CA THR A 35 6.79 -5.40 7.89
C THR A 35 6.87 -3.88 7.90
N ALA A 36 7.19 -3.28 6.75
CA ALA A 36 7.18 -1.83 6.59
C ALA A 36 5.82 -1.22 6.93
N TRP A 37 4.71 -1.83 6.49
CA TRP A 37 3.35 -1.37 6.82
C TRP A 37 3.06 -1.30 8.32
N ARG A 38 3.55 -2.28 9.10
CA ARG A 38 3.38 -2.32 10.57
C ARG A 38 4.12 -1.18 11.25
N HIS A 39 5.30 -0.83 10.75
CA HIS A 39 6.14 0.22 11.31
C HIS A 39 5.83 1.61 10.72
N ALA A 40 5.09 1.66 9.61
CA ALA A 40 4.75 2.89 8.91
C ALA A 40 3.68 3.70 9.66
N GLN A 41 3.84 5.01 9.62
CA GLN A 41 2.91 5.95 10.24
C GLN A 41 1.78 6.28 9.26
N ARG A 42 0.53 6.22 9.73
CA ARG A 42 -0.61 6.61 8.90
C ARG A 42 -0.52 8.10 8.56
N VAL A 43 -0.48 8.40 7.27
CA VAL A 43 -0.51 9.77 6.78
C VAL A 43 -1.96 10.18 6.64
N ARG A 44 -2.37 11.23 7.36
CA ARG A 44 -3.64 11.89 7.09
C ARG A 44 -3.46 12.71 5.82
N ALA A 45 -3.55 12.07 4.66
CA ALA A 45 -3.57 12.79 3.40
C ALA A 45 -4.78 13.72 3.42
N ALA A 46 -4.55 15.03 3.38
CA ALA A 46 -5.60 16.02 3.19
C ALA A 46 -6.29 15.71 1.85
N GLU A 47 -7.45 15.07 1.91
CA GLU A 47 -8.47 14.92 0.87
C GLU A 47 -7.95 14.80 -0.58
N ARG A 48 -6.86 14.07 -0.81
CA ARG A 48 -6.46 13.74 -2.17
C ARG A 48 -7.34 12.55 -2.59
N PRO A 49 -8.10 12.64 -3.68
CA PRO A 49 -8.87 11.52 -4.19
C PRO A 49 -7.91 10.54 -4.87
N THR A 50 -7.13 9.82 -4.06
CA THR A 50 -6.24 8.74 -4.51
C THR A 50 -7.01 7.44 -4.73
N GLY A 51 -8.27 7.35 -4.28
CA GLY A 51 -9.05 6.12 -4.37
C GLY A 51 -8.54 4.99 -3.46
N THR A 52 -7.69 5.33 -2.49
CA THR A 52 -7.07 4.39 -1.53
C THR A 52 -7.58 4.68 -0.13
N ASP A 53 -7.94 3.65 0.62
CA ASP A 53 -8.53 3.76 1.96
C ASP A 53 -7.53 4.22 3.03
N GLU A 54 -6.28 3.82 2.88
CA GLU A 54 -5.23 4.12 3.84
C GLU A 54 -3.88 4.26 3.16
N VAL A 55 -3.14 5.29 3.55
CA VAL A 55 -1.75 5.50 3.15
C VAL A 55 -0.91 5.56 4.40
N ARG A 56 0.21 4.83 4.40
CA ARG A 56 1.20 4.88 5.47
C ARG A 56 2.58 5.21 4.93
N PHE A 57 3.33 6.01 5.67
CA PHE A 57 4.70 6.37 5.36
C PHE A 57 5.67 5.57 6.23
N HIS A 58 6.55 4.82 5.59
CA HIS A 58 7.64 4.10 6.23
C HIS A 58 8.92 4.92 6.15
N ALA A 59 9.21 5.69 7.19
CA ALA A 59 10.35 6.61 7.24
C ALA A 59 11.71 5.94 6.94
N PRO A 60 12.03 4.73 7.43
CA PRO A 60 13.33 4.10 7.15
C PRO A 60 13.60 3.83 5.68
N SER A 61 12.56 3.57 4.87
CA SER A 61 12.70 3.31 3.44
C SER A 61 12.25 4.47 2.56
N GLY A 62 11.79 5.58 3.14
CA GLY A 62 11.22 6.71 2.39
C GLY A 62 9.98 6.35 1.58
N ALA A 63 9.32 5.22 1.86
CA ALA A 63 8.26 4.68 1.03
C ALA A 63 6.86 4.99 1.57
N LEU A 64 5.94 5.29 0.66
CA LEU A 64 4.50 5.36 0.92
C LEU A 64 3.86 4.04 0.50
N LEU A 65 3.23 3.36 1.44
CA LEU A 65 2.46 2.15 1.18
C LEU A 65 0.99 2.52 1.12
N LEU A 66 0.32 2.08 0.05
CA LEU A 66 -1.08 2.41 -0.20
C LEU A 66 -1.92 1.14 -0.14
N ARG A 67 -2.99 1.22 0.64
CA ARG A 67 -3.97 0.15 0.79
C ARG A 67 -5.30 0.55 0.17
N CYS A 68 -5.87 -0.37 -0.58
CA CYS A 68 -7.25 -0.31 -1.07
C CYS A 68 -7.95 -1.62 -0.68
N GLY A 69 -9.15 -1.52 -0.12
CA GLY A 69 -9.88 -2.63 0.48
C GLY A 69 -9.06 -3.32 1.57
N THR A 70 -8.72 -4.58 1.34
CA THR A 70 -7.97 -5.43 2.27
C THR A 70 -6.51 -5.61 1.89
N SER A 71 -6.00 -4.98 0.83
CA SER A 71 -4.65 -5.27 0.31
C SER A 71 -3.80 -4.01 0.15
N ILE A 72 -2.49 -4.15 0.34
CA ILE A 72 -1.50 -3.16 -0.10
C ILE A 72 -1.36 -3.30 -1.61
N VAL A 73 -1.75 -2.26 -2.32
CA VAL A 73 -1.94 -2.28 -3.77
C VAL A 73 -0.81 -1.63 -4.53
N THR A 74 -0.09 -0.70 -3.90
CA THR A 74 1.08 -0.05 -4.52
C THR A 74 1.99 0.58 -3.47
N VAL A 75 3.22 0.83 -3.87
CA VAL A 75 4.27 1.49 -3.10
C VAL A 75 4.82 2.64 -3.92
N LEU A 76 4.87 3.84 -3.33
CA LEU A 76 5.40 5.05 -3.94
C LEU A 76 6.63 5.53 -3.18
N ASP A 77 7.49 6.29 -3.85
CA ASP A 77 8.53 7.06 -3.18
C ASP A 77 7.90 8.32 -2.60
N ALA A 78 8.24 8.68 -1.35
CA ALA A 78 7.77 9.91 -0.74
C ALA A 78 8.40 11.18 -1.36
N THR A 79 9.49 11.03 -2.10
CA THR A 79 10.20 12.11 -2.79
C THR A 79 9.71 12.35 -4.21
N ASP A 80 8.79 11.52 -4.73
CA ASP A 80 8.25 11.66 -6.07
C ASP A 80 7.40 12.95 -6.20
N ASP A 81 7.63 13.71 -7.27
CA ASP A 81 6.96 14.99 -7.53
C ASP A 81 5.46 14.84 -7.89
N ASP A 82 5.04 13.67 -8.43
CA ASP A 82 3.63 13.44 -8.80
C ASP A 82 3.11 12.04 -8.40
N PRO A 83 2.93 11.80 -7.09
CA PRO A 83 2.42 10.52 -6.59
C PRO A 83 1.00 10.23 -7.11
N ARG A 84 0.23 11.25 -7.52
CA ARG A 84 -1.18 11.07 -7.93
C ARG A 84 -1.29 10.27 -9.23
N ARG A 85 -0.43 10.55 -10.20
CA ARG A 85 -0.41 9.82 -11.48
C ARG A 85 -0.07 8.35 -11.25
N ASP A 86 0.92 8.08 -10.41
CA ASP A 86 1.35 6.73 -10.09
C ASP A 86 0.28 5.94 -9.34
N VAL A 87 -0.44 6.58 -8.39
CA VAL A 87 -1.60 5.93 -7.76
C VAL A 87 -2.66 5.57 -8.80
N GLN A 88 -3.04 6.52 -9.67
CA GLN A 88 -4.10 6.27 -10.64
C GLN A 88 -3.76 5.10 -11.57
N GLN A 89 -2.52 5.02 -12.05
CA GLN A 89 -2.08 3.92 -12.90
C GLN A 89 -2.05 2.57 -12.15
N ALA A 90 -1.65 2.57 -10.87
CA ALA A 90 -1.58 1.35 -10.08
C ALA A 90 -2.95 0.85 -9.61
N VAL A 91 -3.85 1.76 -9.26
CA VAL A 91 -5.14 1.45 -8.64
C VAL A 91 -6.24 1.22 -9.68
N ALA A 92 -6.22 1.89 -10.84
CA ALA A 92 -7.20 1.70 -11.91
C ALA A 92 -7.46 0.23 -12.27
N PRO A 93 -6.43 -0.60 -12.60
CA PRO A 93 -6.66 -2.00 -12.95
C PRO A 93 -7.18 -2.84 -11.78
N LEU A 94 -6.94 -2.43 -10.54
CA LEU A 94 -7.42 -3.14 -9.34
C LEU A 94 -8.89 -2.80 -9.04
N LEU A 95 -9.30 -1.56 -9.28
CA LEU A 95 -10.70 -1.14 -9.18
C LEU A 95 -11.59 -1.79 -10.26
N GLU A 96 -11.02 -2.07 -11.44
CA GLU A 96 -11.74 -2.81 -12.49
C GLU A 96 -11.95 -4.27 -12.11
N ARG A 97 -11.03 -4.88 -11.34
CA ARG A 97 -11.11 -6.29 -10.92
C ARG A 97 -12.03 -6.53 -9.72
N ASP A 98 -12.23 -5.53 -8.88
CA ASP A 98 -13.13 -5.63 -7.71
C ASP A 98 -14.62 -5.39 -8.07
N ARG A 99 -14.90 -4.87 -9.28
CA ARG A 99 -16.26 -4.59 -9.78
C ARG A 99 -16.86 -5.67 -10.69
N ALA A 100 -16.12 -6.75 -10.96
CA ALA A 100 -16.56 -7.88 -11.79
C ALA A 100 -17.02 -9.06 -10.92
#